data_AF-A0A087TVX2-F1
#
_entry.id   AF-A0A087TVX2-F1
#
_cell.length_a   1.000
_cell.length_b   1.000
_cell.length_c   1.000
_cell.angle_alpha   90.00
_cell.angle_beta   90.00
_cell.angle_gamma   90.00
#
_symmetry.space_group_name_H-M   'P 1'
#
loop_
_entity.id
_entity.type
_entity.pdbx_description
1 polymer ?
#
loop_
_entity_poly.entity_id
_entity_poly.type
_entity_poly.pdbx_seq_one_letter_code
_entity_poly.pdbx_strand_id
1 'polypeptide(L)' 'MKNRAFHEGIKCSPYGVMFGMPAKFGLKTFSFLNDSIKHLRTEEELQALIETVNNASENTNSEIENVPNMDNNDLS' A
#
# COMPACT_ATOMS: atom_id res chain seq x y z
N MET A 1 -6.42 -2.54 -13.29
CA MET A 1 -5.45 -3.58 -12.88
C MET A 1 -6.22 -4.78 -12.34
N LYS A 2 -6.26 -5.91 -13.07
CA LYS A 2 -7.18 -7.03 -12.77
C LYS A 2 -6.82 -7.87 -11.54
N ASN A 3 -5.53 -8.04 -11.22
CA ASN A 3 -5.10 -8.85 -10.07
C ASN A 3 -5.09 -8.08 -8.75
N ARG A 4 -5.39 -6.78 -8.78
CA ARG A 4 -5.35 -5.89 -7.61
C ARG A 4 -6.72 -5.55 -7.08
N ALA A 5 -7.76 -5.73 -7.90
CA ALA A 5 -9.12 -5.44 -7.48
C ALA A 5 -9.51 -6.34 -6.31
N PHE A 6 -10.24 -5.76 -5.36
CA PHE A 6 -10.89 -6.55 -4.32
C PHE A 6 -11.90 -7.47 -4.99
N HIS A 7 -11.85 -8.76 -4.65
CA HIS A 7 -12.76 -9.74 -5.17
C HIS A 7 -13.68 -10.23 -4.04
N GLU A 8 -14.96 -9.89 -4.14
CA GLU A 8 -15.96 -10.12 -3.09
C GLU A 8 -16.02 -11.58 -2.61
N GLY A 9 -15.85 -12.55 -3.50
CA GLY A 9 -15.92 -13.97 -3.15
C GLY A 9 -14.72 -14.47 -2.33
N ILE A 10 -13.54 -13.87 -2.48
CA ILE A 10 -12.31 -14.28 -1.76
C ILE A 10 -11.93 -13.26 -0.67
N LYS A 11 -12.74 -12.20 -0.51
CA LYS A 11 -12.56 -11.09 0.44
C LYS A 11 -11.15 -10.49 0.46
N CYS A 12 -10.44 -10.59 -0.65
CA CYS A 12 -9.13 -10.00 -0.86
C CYS A 12 -8.84 -9.88 -2.36
N SER A 13 -7.66 -9.38 -2.73
CA SER A 13 -7.25 -9.34 -4.13
C SER A 13 -6.66 -10.68 -4.58
N PRO A 14 -6.81 -11.07 -5.87
CA PRO A 14 -6.13 -12.24 -6.41
C PRO A 14 -4.60 -12.23 -6.16
N TYR A 15 -3.97 -11.05 -6.17
CA TYR A 15 -2.56 -10.89 -5.79
C TYR A 15 -2.32 -11.30 -4.33
N GLY A 16 -3.17 -10.86 -3.41
CA GLY A 16 -3.07 -11.19 -1.99
C GLY A 16 -3.10 -12.71 -1.75
N VAL A 17 -4.00 -13.42 -2.43
CA VAL A 17 -4.09 -14.89 -2.35
C VAL A 17 -2.81 -15.56 -2.88
N MET A 18 -2.28 -15.11 -4.02
CA MET A 18 -1.13 -15.76 -4.65
C MET A 18 0.19 -15.53 -3.92
N PHE A 19 0.37 -14.34 -3.32
CA PHE A 19 1.66 -13.90 -2.81
C PHE A 19 1.68 -13.72 -1.28
N GLY A 20 0.54 -13.88 -0.61
CA GLY A 20 0.42 -13.73 0.85
C GLY A 20 0.69 -12.30 1.36
N MET A 21 0.70 -11.31 0.47
CA MET A 21 0.96 -9.92 0.83
C MET A 21 0.15 -8.95 -0.05
N PRO A 22 -0.19 -7.75 0.45
CA PRO A 22 -0.78 -6.70 -0.37
C PRO A 22 0.12 -6.32 -1.54
N ALA A 23 -0.49 -5.95 -2.67
CA ALA A 23 0.26 -5.49 -3.83
C ALA A 23 1.03 -4.21 -3.49
N LYS A 24 2.36 -4.25 -3.57
CA LYS A 24 3.20 -3.06 -3.40
C LYS A 24 3.06 -2.12 -4.60
N PHE A 25 3.06 -0.83 -4.32
CA PHE A 25 3.04 0.23 -5.32
C PHE A 25 4.45 0.77 -5.51
N GLY A 26 4.85 0.99 -6.76
CA GLY A 26 6.10 1.69 -7.05
C GLY A 26 5.85 3.20 -7.07
N LEU A 27 6.90 4.01 -6.91
CA LEU A 27 6.80 5.48 -7.00
C LEU A 27 6.12 5.92 -8.31
N LYS A 28 6.38 5.21 -9.42
CA LYS A 28 5.78 5.43 -10.75
C LYS A 28 4.26 5.24 -10.84
N THR A 29 3.65 4.49 -9.92
CA THR A 29 2.18 4.30 -9.91
C THR A 29 1.44 5.47 -9.26
N PHE A 30 2.15 6.36 -8.57
CA PHE A 30 1.58 7.57 -8.00
C PHE A 30 1.74 8.70 -9.01
N SER A 31 0.70 8.94 -9.81
CA SER A 31 0.72 9.97 -10.88
C SER A 31 1.07 11.37 -10.35
N PHE A 32 0.74 11.68 -9.10
CA PHE A 32 1.08 12.94 -8.44
C PHE A 32 2.55 13.05 -8.01
N LEU A 33 3.22 11.92 -7.79
CA LEU A 33 4.61 11.86 -7.35
C LEU A 33 5.57 12.10 -8.51
N ASN A 34 5.15 11.84 -9.75
CA ASN A 34 6.01 11.98 -10.93
C ASN A 34 6.51 13.41 -11.16
N ASP A 35 5.74 14.43 -10.79
CA ASP A 35 6.18 15.82 -10.93
C ASP A 35 6.86 16.31 -9.65
N SER A 36 6.32 16.02 -8.47
CA SER A 36 6.92 16.40 -7.19
C SER A 36 8.31 15.79 -6.98
N ILE A 37 8.53 14.51 -7.34
CA ILE A 37 9.83 13.85 -7.21
C ILE A 37 10.90 14.52 -8.07
N LYS A 38 10.56 15.01 -9.27
CA LYS A 38 11.55 15.66 -10.15
C LYS A 38 12.13 16.93 -9.52
N HIS A 39 11.39 17.55 -8.63
CA HIS A 39 11.77 18.79 -7.94
C HIS A 39 12.44 18.57 -6.59
N LEU A 40 12.45 17.34 -6.06
CA LEU A 40 13.22 17.00 -4.86
C LEU A 40 14.73 17.13 -5.16
N ARG A 41 15.43 17.86 -4.30
CA ARG A 41 16.86 18.15 -4.39
C ARG A 41 17.60 17.78 -3.11
N THR A 42 16.92 17.77 -1.96
CA THR A 42 17.55 17.43 -0.67
C THR A 42 16.79 16.35 0.09
N GLU A 43 17.43 15.76 1.10
CA GLU A 43 16.84 14.73 1.95
C GLU A 43 15.74 15.32 2.85
N GLU A 44 15.90 16.56 3.29
CA GLU A 44 14.92 17.28 4.10
C GLU A 44 13.61 17.51 3.35
N GLU A 45 13.67 17.82 2.05
CA GLU A 45 12.49 17.97 1.20
C GLU A 45 11.75 16.64 1.01
N LEU A 46 12.49 15.53 0.88
CA LEU A 46 11.91 14.19 0.81
C LEU A 46 11.20 13.85 2.12
N GLN A 47 11.83 14.14 3.24
CA GLN A 47 11.26 13.86 4.55
C GLN A 47 9.98 14.68 4.81
N ALA A 48 9.98 15.97 4.48
CA ALA A 48 8.79 16.82 4.59
C ALA A 48 7.63 16.31 3.72
N LEU A 49 7.92 15.79 2.52
CA LEU A 49 6.90 15.18 1.66
C LEU A 49 6.31 13.91 2.27
N ILE A 50 7.14 13.03 2.84
CA ILE A 50 6.70 11.81 3.51
C ILE A 50 5.82 12.15 4.72
N GLU A 51 6.23 13.11 5.55
CA GLU A 51 5.45 13.58 6.69
C GLU A 51 4.09 14.15 6.24
N THR A 52 4.06 14.93 5.16
CA THR A 52 2.81 15.48 4.60
C THR A 52 1.87 14.37 4.14
N VAL A 53 2.37 13.34 3.47
CA VAL A 53 1.55 12.20 3.01
C VAL A 53 1.02 11.40 4.18
N ASN A 54 1.85 11.12 5.18
CA ASN A 54 1.43 10.38 6.37
C ASN A 54 0.38 11.17 7.17
N ASN A 55 0.57 12.47 7.34
CA ASN A 55 -0.40 13.33 8.04
C ASN A 55 -1.71 13.50 7.26
N ALA A 56 -1.68 13.44 5.91
CA ALA A 56 -2.87 13.44 5.07
C ALA A 56 -3.64 12.10 5.14
N SER A 57 -2.93 10.98 5.37
CA SER A 57 -3.52 9.64 5.53
C SER A 57 -4.38 9.52 6.79
N GLU A 58 -4.12 10.30 7.84
CA GLU A 58 -4.88 10.29 9.09
C GLU A 58 -6.35 10.79 8.93
N ASN A 59 -6.72 11.35 7.77
CA ASN A 59 -8.08 11.82 7.49
C ASN A 59 -8.84 11.00 6.43
N THR A 60 -8.27 9.89 5.94
CA THR A 60 -8.97 8.97 5.03
C THR A 60 -8.73 7.52 5.42
N ASN A 61 -9.61 7.02 6.29
CA ASN A 61 -10.06 5.63 6.39
C ASN A 61 -8.99 4.61 6.85
N SER A 62 -9.02 4.11 8.08
CA SER A 62 -10.01 3.13 8.55
C SER A 62 -10.33 2.06 7.50
N GLU A 63 -9.34 1.30 7.02
CA GLU A 63 -9.52 -0.04 6.43
C GLU A 63 -8.19 -0.78 6.22
N ILE A 64 -7.26 -0.65 7.17
CA ILE A 64 -6.11 -1.56 7.30
C ILE A 64 -6.04 -2.09 8.73
N GLU A 65 -7.18 -2.47 9.30
CA GLU A 65 -7.23 -3.37 10.44
C GLU A 65 -7.82 -4.70 9.98
N ASN A 66 -6.94 -5.67 9.76
CA ASN A 66 -6.87 -6.87 10.58
C ASN A 66 -6.08 -7.89 9.74
N VAL A 67 -4.76 -7.98 9.97
CA VAL A 67 -4.04 -9.20 9.59
C VAL A 67 -4.36 -10.18 10.70
N PRO A 68 -5.21 -11.21 10.49
CA PRO A 68 -5.28 -12.27 11.47
C PRO A 68 -3.91 -12.93 11.44
N ASN A 69 -3.21 -12.90 12.56
CA ASN A 69 -2.06 -13.74 12.81
C ASN A 69 -2.55 -15.19 12.70
N MET A 70 -2.50 -15.78 11.51
CA MET A 70 -2.74 -17.21 11.34
C MET A 70 -1.50 -17.91 11.84
N ASP A 71 -1.59 -18.40 13.07
CA ASP A 71 -0.69 -19.39 13.63
C ASP A 71 -0.49 -20.50 12.57
N ASN A 72 0.77 -20.64 12.14
CA ASN A 72 1.18 -21.76 11.31
C ASN A 72 1.16 -23.01 12.17
N ASN A 73 0.04 -23.73 12.20
CA ASN A 73 -0.06 -25.12 12.63
C ASN A 73 -1.29 -25.75 11.99
N ASP A 74 -1.11 -26.39 10.84
CA ASP A 74 -1.27 -27.84 10.67
C ASP A 74 -1.45 -28.14 9.17
N LEU A 75 -0.37 -28.59 8.54
CA LEU A 75 -0.49 -29.49 7.41
C LEU A 75 0.74 -30.39 7.35
N SER A 76 0.75 -31.43 8.17
CA SER A 76 1.36 -32.76 7.91
C SER A 76 0.97 -33.74 9.02
#